data_AF-A0A662GSZ9-F1
#
_entry.id   AF-A0A662GSZ9-F1
#
_cell.length_a   1.000
_cell.length_b   1.000
_cell.length_c   1.000
_cell.angle_alpha   90.00
_cell.angle_beta   90.00
_cell.angle_gamma   90.00
#
_symmetry.space_group_name_H-M   'P 1'
#
loop_
_entity.id
_entity.type
_entity.pdbx_description
1 polymer ?
#
loop_
_entity_poly.entity_id
_entity_poly.type
_entity_poly.pdbx_seq_one_letter_code
_entity_poly.pdbx_strand_id
1 'polypeptide(L)'
;MKFAKPVKSRKKRKEKIAIIGSGPAGLCAAGHLICEGYQVYIYEKLPEPGGLLIFGIPDFRMPKDKIIEGIEELKTLGVKFLCGIEVGRDIDFEDIVSKYNAVLIATGAWIGKLPKIPGINLKGVYTAIHYLTELQLYKKGYAEKKPEIGKVVAVIGGGDT
;
A
#
# COMPACT_ATOMS: atom_id res chain seq x y z
N MET A 1 15.79 1.95 1.35
CA MET A 1 15.05 3.13 1.81
C MET A 1 14.77 2.87 3.28
N LYS A 2 15.16 3.79 4.17
CA LYS A 2 14.90 3.62 5.61
C LYS A 2 13.67 4.44 5.98
N PHE A 3 12.70 3.79 6.63
CA PHE A 3 11.51 4.46 7.14
C PHE A 3 11.65 4.88 8.61
N ALA A 4 12.55 4.23 9.34
CA ALA A 4 12.86 4.54 10.73
C ALA A 4 14.24 5.19 10.86
N LYS A 5 14.38 6.07 11.85
CA LYS A 5 15.68 6.60 12.28
C LYS A 5 16.37 5.58 13.19
N PRO A 6 17.71 5.62 13.33
CA PRO A 6 18.41 4.81 14.32
C PRO A 6 17.81 5.04 15.72
N VAL A 7 17.26 3.98 16.31
CA VAL A 7 16.53 4.10 17.57
C VAL A 7 17.53 4.11 18.73
N LYS A 8 17.65 5.23 19.44
CA LYS A 8 18.16 5.22 20.82
C LYS A 8 17.04 4.71 21.71
N SER A 9 17.34 3.77 22.61
CA SER A 9 16.40 3.20 23.58
C SER A 9 15.47 4.29 24.17
N ARG A 10 14.17 4.21 23.85
CA ARG A 10 13.12 5.08 24.41
C ARG A 10 12.07 4.23 25.11
N LYS A 11 11.43 4.84 26.12
CA LYS A 11 10.45 4.18 26.99
C LYS A 11 9.21 3.80 26.15
N LYS A 12 8.80 2.53 26.20
CA LYS A 12 7.58 2.06 25.53
C LYS A 12 6.36 2.81 26.08
N ARG A 13 5.48 3.23 25.17
CA ARG A 13 4.20 3.87 25.44
C ARG A 13 3.08 2.85 25.44
N LYS A 14 2.00 3.13 26.18
CA LYS A 14 0.82 2.26 26.26
C LYS A 14 -0.15 2.55 25.11
N GLU A 15 -0.06 3.74 24.54
CA GLU A 15 -0.92 4.26 23.49
C GLU A 15 -0.72 3.48 22.19
N LYS A 16 -1.85 3.09 21.59
CA LYS A 16 -1.92 2.35 20.33
C LYS A 16 -2.35 3.26 19.20
N ILE A 17 -1.64 3.21 18.09
CA ILE A 17 -1.93 4.02 16.90
C ILE A 17 -2.23 3.09 15.73
N ALA A 18 -3.38 3.28 15.09
CA ALA A 18 -3.72 2.61 13.85
C ALA A 18 -3.36 3.50 12.64
N ILE A 19 -2.83 2.89 11.60
CA ILE A 19 -2.56 3.51 10.31
C ILE A 19 -3.31 2.70 9.26
N ILE A 20 -4.15 3.34 8.45
CA ILE A 20 -4.91 2.68 7.39
C ILE A 20 -4.21 2.97 6.06
N GLY A 21 -3.57 1.97 5.50
CA GLY A 21 -2.76 2.04 4.28
C GLY A 21 -1.26 2.00 4.56
N SER A 22 -0.55 1.12 3.85
CA SER A 22 0.90 0.90 3.97
C SER A 22 1.72 1.51 2.82
N GLY A 23 1.18 2.57 2.19
CA GLY A 23 1.93 3.37 1.22
C GLY A 23 3.07 4.18 1.89
N PRO A 24 3.78 5.02 1.12
CA PRO A 24 4.90 5.82 1.64
C PRO A 24 4.54 6.64 2.89
N ALA A 25 3.36 7.26 2.91
CA ALA A 25 2.89 8.06 4.04
C ALA A 25 2.71 7.19 5.31
N GLY A 26 2.07 6.03 5.18
CA GLY A 26 1.85 5.11 6.30
C GLY A 26 3.16 4.52 6.84
N LEU A 27 4.06 4.10 5.96
CA LEU A 27 5.36 3.54 6.35
C LEU A 27 6.26 4.57 7.05
N CYS A 28 6.33 5.80 6.52
CA CYS A 28 7.08 6.88 7.16
C CYS A 28 6.49 7.25 8.52
N ALA A 29 5.17 7.39 8.63
CA ALA A 29 4.50 7.66 9.90
C ALA A 29 4.76 6.55 10.92
N ALA A 30 4.67 5.29 10.49
CA ALA A 30 4.95 4.13 11.34
C ALA A 30 6.38 4.14 11.87
N GLY A 31 7.36 4.43 11.01
CA GLY A 31 8.76 4.57 11.40
C GLY A 31 8.99 5.67 12.43
N HIS A 32 8.34 6.82 12.28
CA HIS A 32 8.42 7.88 13.29
C HIS A 32 7.76 7.48 14.61
N LEU A 33 6.55 6.94 14.56
CA LEU A 33 5.77 6.58 15.76
C LEU A 33 6.41 5.44 16.55
N ILE A 34 6.96 4.43 15.88
CA ILE A 34 7.64 3.32 16.55
C ILE A 34 8.93 3.80 17.23
N CYS A 35 9.67 4.74 16.62
CA CYS A 35 10.82 5.38 17.24
C CYS A 35 10.46 6.23 18.47
N GLU A 36 9.24 6.79 18.53
CA GLU A 36 8.71 7.53 19.68
C GLU A 36 8.13 6.60 20.78
N GLY A 37 8.17 5.28 20.57
CA GLY A 37 7.78 4.27 21.55
C GLY A 37 6.31 3.86 21.52
N TYR A 38 5.51 4.36 20.57
CA TYR A 38 4.10 3.98 20.40
C TYR A 38 3.94 2.54 19.91
N GLN A 39 2.79 1.93 20.20
CA GLN A 39 2.40 0.66 19.60
C GLN A 39 1.72 0.93 18.26
N VAL A 40 2.35 0.55 17.16
CA VAL A 40 1.90 0.90 15.80
C VAL A 40 1.32 -0.32 15.09
N TYR A 41 0.11 -0.14 14.55
CA TYR A 41 -0.62 -1.15 13.78
C TYR A 41 -0.98 -0.55 12.42
N ILE A 42 -0.65 -1.25 11.34
CA ILE A 42 -0.97 -0.85 9.98
C ILE A 42 -1.98 -1.83 9.39
N TYR A 43 -3.12 -1.33 8.96
CA TYR A 43 -4.11 -2.07 8.17
C TYR A 43 -3.81 -1.86 6.69
N GLU A 44 -3.70 -2.95 5.93
CA GLU A 44 -3.40 -2.91 4.51
C GLU A 44 -4.37 -3.83 3.76
N LYS A 45 -4.97 -3.30 2.69
CA LYS A 45 -5.90 -4.03 1.82
C LYS A 45 -5.18 -5.11 1.01
N LEU A 46 -3.97 -4.81 0.54
CA LEU A 46 -3.19 -5.72 -0.29
C LEU A 46 -2.56 -6.86 0.54
N PRO A 47 -2.16 -7.98 -0.11
CA PRO A 47 -1.56 -9.11 0.60
C PRO A 47 -0.22 -8.79 1.27
N GLU A 48 0.50 -7.79 0.78
CA GLU A 48 1.78 -7.32 1.33
C GLU A 48 1.75 -5.81 1.54
N PRO A 49 2.54 -5.29 2.50
CA PRO A 49 2.67 -3.86 2.67
C PRO A 49 3.49 -3.19 1.57
N GLY A 50 3.28 -1.88 1.39
CA GLY A 50 4.03 -1.01 0.48
C GLY A 50 3.17 -0.26 -0.54
N GLY A 51 1.89 -0.58 -0.67
CA GLY A 51 0.97 0.07 -1.60
C GLY A 51 1.52 0.12 -3.04
N LEU A 52 1.40 1.25 -3.72
CA LEU A 52 1.90 1.43 -5.08
C LEU A 52 3.42 1.29 -5.22
N LEU A 53 4.19 1.37 -4.11
CA LEU A 53 5.63 1.12 -4.19
C LEU A 53 5.93 -0.32 -4.58
N ILE A 54 5.11 -1.28 -4.13
CA ILE A 54 5.23 -2.70 -4.42
C ILE A 54 4.32 -3.10 -5.58
N PHE A 55 3.08 -2.61 -5.58
CA PHE A 55 2.01 -3.07 -6.48
C PHE A 55 1.65 -2.07 -7.60
N GLY A 56 2.40 -0.98 -7.77
CA GLY A 56 2.11 -0.01 -8.84
C GLY A 56 3.32 0.22 -9.74
N ILE A 57 4.40 0.71 -9.15
CA ILE A 57 5.60 1.10 -9.89
C ILE A 57 6.32 -0.14 -10.42
N PRO A 58 6.70 -0.22 -11.70
CA PRO A 58 7.45 -1.35 -12.25
C PRO A 58 8.85 -1.51 -11.64
N ASP A 59 9.37 -2.74 -11.62
CA ASP A 59 10.67 -3.07 -11.00
C ASP A 59 11.85 -2.37 -11.68
N PHE A 60 11.80 -2.24 -13.02
CA PHE A 60 12.85 -1.55 -13.79
C PHE A 60 12.97 -0.07 -13.43
N ARG A 61 11.89 0.55 -12.95
CA ARG A 61 11.88 1.96 -12.53
C ARG A 61 12.30 2.10 -11.07
N MET A 62 11.89 1.14 -10.23
CA MET A 62 12.18 1.17 -8.80
C MET A 62 12.34 -0.25 -8.26
N PRO A 63 13.60 -0.70 -8.10
CA PRO A 63 13.92 -1.98 -7.47
C PRO A 63 13.31 -2.08 -6.06
N LYS A 64 12.66 -3.22 -5.78
CA LYS A 64 11.86 -3.39 -4.55
C LYS A 64 12.70 -3.74 -3.32
N ASP A 65 13.91 -4.25 -3.50
CA ASP A 65 14.76 -4.78 -2.43
C ASP A 65 14.90 -3.79 -1.27
N LYS A 66 15.18 -2.53 -1.60
CA LYS A 66 15.37 -1.46 -0.62
C LYS A 66 14.10 -1.01 0.07
N ILE A 67 12.94 -1.30 -0.47
CA ILE A 67 11.63 -1.00 0.11
C ILE A 67 11.24 -2.14 1.04
N ILE A 68 11.42 -3.38 0.58
CA ILE A 68 11.22 -4.61 1.35
C ILE A 68 12.13 -4.59 2.58
N GLU A 69 13.42 -4.28 2.43
CA GLU A 69 14.37 -4.13 3.55
C GLU A 69 13.86 -3.15 4.61
N GLY A 70 13.33 -1.99 4.19
CA GLY A 70 12.80 -0.99 5.13
C GLY A 70 11.50 -1.44 5.81
N ILE A 71 10.65 -2.20 5.12
CA ILE A 71 9.43 -2.80 5.69
C ILE A 71 9.80 -3.86 6.74
N GLU A 72 10.78 -4.72 6.44
CA GLU A 72 11.28 -5.71 7.38
C GLU A 72 11.92 -5.05 8.61
N GLU A 73 12.66 -3.95 8.43
CA GLU A 73 13.15 -3.12 9.54
C GLU A 73 11.98 -2.67 10.44
N LEU A 74 10.88 -2.15 9.88
CA LEU A 74 9.71 -1.76 10.69
C LEU A 74 9.08 -2.95 11.43
N LYS A 75 8.99 -4.13 10.80
CA LYS A 75 8.50 -5.35 11.45
C LYS A 75 9.38 -5.74 12.63
N THR A 76 10.71 -5.72 12.45
CA THR A 76 11.67 -6.03 13.54
C THR A 76 11.61 -5.01 14.69
N LEU A 77 11.31 -3.74 14.38
CA LEU A 77 11.06 -2.70 15.38
C LEU A 77 9.72 -2.86 16.12
N GLY A 78 8.86 -3.77 15.68
CA GLY A 78 7.61 -4.15 16.36
C GLY A 78 6.35 -3.55 15.75
N VAL A 79 6.42 -2.90 14.59
CA VAL A 79 5.23 -2.48 13.84
C VAL A 79 4.43 -3.71 13.42
N LYS A 80 3.12 -3.71 13.68
CA LYS A 80 2.22 -4.81 13.33
C LYS A 80 1.53 -4.52 12.00
N PHE A 81 1.77 -5.36 11.01
CA PHE A 81 1.10 -5.27 9.71
C PHE A 81 -0.07 -6.27 9.67
N LEU A 82 -1.26 -5.75 9.40
CA LEU A 82 -2.52 -6.48 9.25
C LEU A 82 -2.92 -6.37 7.78
N CYS A 83 -2.33 -7.23 6.95
CA CYS A 83 -2.52 -7.25 5.50
C CYS A 83 -3.74 -8.07 5.08
N GLY A 84 -4.24 -7.85 3.85
CA GLY A 84 -5.44 -8.49 3.34
C GLY A 84 -6.73 -8.01 4.01
N ILE A 85 -6.73 -6.83 4.64
CA ILE A 85 -7.88 -6.26 5.34
C ILE A 85 -8.23 -4.91 4.73
N GLU A 86 -9.38 -4.84 4.06
CA GLU A 86 -9.97 -3.60 3.56
C GLU A 86 -10.86 -2.96 4.63
N VAL A 87 -10.39 -1.86 5.23
CA VAL A 87 -11.18 -1.07 6.18
C VAL A 87 -12.39 -0.44 5.48
N GLY A 88 -13.56 -0.57 6.10
CA GLY A 88 -14.86 -0.20 5.53
C GLY A 88 -15.54 -1.34 4.75
N ARG A 89 -14.89 -2.50 4.62
CA ARG A 89 -15.45 -3.71 3.99
C ARG A 89 -15.30 -4.95 4.87
N ASP A 90 -14.07 -5.25 5.27
CA ASP A 90 -13.73 -6.43 6.08
C ASP A 90 -13.74 -6.11 7.58
N ILE A 91 -13.51 -4.84 7.93
CA ILE A 91 -13.61 -4.30 9.29
C ILE A 91 -14.21 -2.90 9.25
N ASP A 92 -15.14 -2.61 10.16
CA ASP A 92 -15.75 -1.29 10.25
C ASP A 92 -14.76 -0.24 10.75
N PHE A 93 -14.89 0.99 10.25
CA PHE A 93 -13.97 2.08 10.60
C PHE A 93 -14.14 2.49 12.07
N GLU A 94 -15.38 2.52 12.55
CA GLU A 94 -15.77 2.83 13.93
C GLU A 94 -15.13 1.85 14.93
N ASP A 95 -15.00 0.60 14.50
CA ASP A 95 -14.36 -0.48 15.23
C ASP A 95 -12.86 -0.24 15.42
N ILE A 96 -12.20 0.38 14.45
CA ILE A 96 -10.82 0.83 14.57
C ILE A 96 -10.76 2.06 15.48
N VAL A 97 -11.59 3.08 15.24
CA VAL A 97 -11.57 4.31 16.04
C VAL A 97 -11.78 4.04 17.54
N SER A 98 -12.61 3.06 17.90
CA SER A 98 -12.84 2.69 19.31
C SER A 98 -11.69 1.90 19.96
N LYS A 99 -10.86 1.20 19.18
CA LYS A 99 -9.78 0.32 19.69
C LYS A 99 -8.42 1.02 19.86
N TYR A 100 -8.25 2.18 19.23
CA TYR A 100 -6.96 2.88 19.15
C TYR A 100 -7.04 4.29 19.72
N ASN A 101 -5.91 4.80 20.22
CA ASN A 101 -5.83 6.16 20.77
C ASN A 101 -5.78 7.23 19.67
N ALA A 102 -5.29 6.87 18.49
CA ALA A 102 -5.35 7.70 17.30
C ALA A 102 -5.38 6.83 16.03
N VAL A 103 -5.95 7.39 14.97
CA VAL A 103 -6.02 6.76 13.65
C VAL A 103 -5.47 7.71 12.60
N LEU A 104 -4.55 7.23 11.77
CA LEU A 104 -4.05 7.93 10.59
C LEU A 104 -4.60 7.27 9.32
N ILE A 105 -5.23 8.05 8.46
CA ILE A 105 -5.69 7.57 7.14
C ILE A 105 -4.61 7.90 6.10
N ALA A 106 -4.01 6.86 5.53
CA ALA A 106 -2.92 6.92 4.57
C ALA A 106 -3.19 6.03 3.34
N THR A 107 -4.46 5.96 2.92
CA THR A 107 -4.94 5.03 1.88
C THR A 107 -4.52 5.41 0.47
N GLY A 108 -4.22 6.68 0.18
CA GLY A 108 -3.86 7.13 -1.16
C GLY A 108 -5.04 7.13 -2.14
N ALA A 109 -4.76 7.21 -3.44
CA ALA A 109 -5.77 7.32 -4.51
C ALA A 109 -5.72 6.09 -5.44
N TRP A 110 -6.62 5.12 -5.21
CA TRP A 110 -6.66 3.85 -5.96
C TRP A 110 -7.66 3.83 -7.11
N ILE A 111 -8.49 4.86 -7.24
CA ILE A 111 -9.57 4.91 -8.24
C ILE A 111 -9.04 5.61 -9.49
N GLY A 112 -8.86 4.84 -10.57
CA GLY A 112 -8.55 5.37 -11.88
C GLY A 112 -9.72 6.13 -12.50
N LYS A 113 -9.44 7.19 -13.25
CA LYS A 113 -10.45 7.98 -13.97
C LYS A 113 -10.56 7.48 -15.41
N LEU A 114 -11.77 7.21 -15.86
CA LEU A 114 -12.07 6.92 -17.25
C LEU A 114 -12.95 8.03 -17.84
N PRO A 115 -12.70 8.47 -19.08
CA PRO A 115 -13.56 9.44 -19.75
C PRO A 115 -14.92 8.83 -20.09
N LYS A 116 -15.97 9.67 -20.14
CA LYS A 116 -17.32 9.26 -20.54
C LYS A 116 -17.44 9.27 -22.07
N ILE A 117 -16.86 8.26 -22.72
CA ILE A 117 -16.86 8.12 -24.18
C ILE A 117 -17.41 6.75 -24.62
N PRO A 118 -17.97 6.64 -25.84
CA PRO A 118 -18.40 5.35 -26.38
C PRO A 118 -17.25 4.33 -26.38
N GLY A 119 -17.55 3.08 -26.03
CA GLY A 119 -16.58 1.99 -26.01
C GLY A 119 -15.70 1.89 -24.75
N ILE A 120 -15.88 2.77 -23.75
CA ILE A 120 -15.03 2.78 -22.54
C ILE A 120 -15.13 1.49 -21.68
N ASN A 121 -16.22 0.73 -21.82
CA ASN A 121 -16.45 -0.53 -21.10
C ASN A 121 -16.13 -1.78 -21.95
N LEU A 122 -15.51 -1.60 -23.13
CA LEU A 122 -15.12 -2.74 -23.97
C LEU A 122 -14.02 -3.58 -23.29
N LYS A 123 -14.01 -4.88 -23.58
CA LYS A 123 -12.94 -5.78 -23.13
C LYS A 123 -11.59 -5.26 -23.64
N GLY A 124 -10.60 -5.21 -22.75
CA GLY A 124 -9.26 -4.70 -23.04
C GLY A 124 -9.06 -3.21 -22.71
N VAL A 125 -10.10 -2.51 -22.25
CA VAL A 125 -9.97 -1.17 -21.67
C VAL A 125 -9.67 -1.30 -20.18
N TYR A 126 -8.56 -0.73 -19.74
CA TYR A 126 -8.11 -0.74 -18.34
C TYR A 126 -7.78 0.66 -17.86
N THR A 127 -7.99 0.93 -16.57
CA THR A 127 -7.28 2.04 -15.93
C THR A 127 -5.83 1.62 -15.68
N ALA A 128 -4.89 2.56 -15.77
CA ALA A 128 -3.47 2.25 -15.59
C ALA A 128 -3.18 1.67 -14.19
N ILE A 129 -3.79 2.24 -13.13
CA ILE A 129 -3.66 1.72 -11.76
C ILE A 129 -4.13 0.26 -11.69
N HIS A 130 -5.31 -0.05 -12.22
CA HIS A 130 -5.83 -1.41 -12.20
C HIS A 130 -4.93 -2.37 -12.99
N TYR A 131 -4.52 -2.01 -14.21
CA TYR A 131 -3.67 -2.87 -15.03
C TYR A 131 -2.32 -3.17 -14.35
N LEU A 132 -1.64 -2.13 -13.85
CA LEU A 132 -0.34 -2.27 -13.20
C LEU A 132 -0.44 -3.06 -11.90
N THR A 133 -1.48 -2.83 -11.10
CA THR A 133 -1.69 -3.56 -9.85
C THR A 133 -2.01 -5.03 -10.06
N GLU A 134 -2.91 -5.37 -10.98
CA GLU A 134 -3.19 -6.76 -11.34
C GLU A 134 -1.96 -7.47 -11.88
N LEU A 135 -1.17 -6.80 -12.72
CA LEU A 135 0.08 -7.35 -13.25
C LEU A 135 1.09 -7.65 -12.12
N GLN A 136 1.21 -6.77 -11.14
CA GLN A 136 2.13 -7.00 -10.00
C GLN A 136 1.60 -8.06 -9.03
N LEU A 137 0.29 -8.12 -8.79
CA LEU A 137 -0.34 -9.20 -8.03
C LEU A 137 -0.07 -10.55 -8.68
N TYR A 138 -0.23 -10.64 -10.00
CA TYR A 138 0.09 -11.86 -10.77
C TYR A 138 1.57 -12.25 -10.64
N LYS A 139 2.49 -11.30 -10.89
CA LYS A 139 3.94 -11.56 -10.80
C LYS A 139 4.37 -12.06 -9.42
N LYS A 140 3.69 -11.60 -8.36
CA LYS A 140 3.95 -12.01 -6.98
C LYS A 140 3.17 -13.26 -6.54
N GLY A 141 2.37 -13.86 -7.44
CA GLY A 141 1.63 -15.09 -7.17
C GLY A 141 0.32 -14.90 -6.40
N TYR A 142 -0.17 -13.66 -6.25
CA TYR A 142 -1.44 -13.35 -5.59
C TYR A 142 -2.65 -13.35 -6.54
N ALA A 143 -2.41 -13.37 -7.85
CA ALA A 143 -3.44 -13.51 -8.87
C ALA A 143 -3.11 -14.68 -9.82
N GLU A 144 -4.12 -15.46 -10.19
CA GLU A 144 -3.95 -16.61 -11.08
C GLU A 144 -3.68 -16.20 -12.54
N LYS A 145 -4.22 -15.05 -12.95
CA LYS A 145 -4.18 -14.57 -14.32
C LYS A 145 -3.62 -13.15 -14.37
N LYS A 146 -2.73 -12.92 -15.31
CA LYS A 146 -2.31 -11.55 -15.67
C LYS A 146 -3.39 -10.87 -16.50
N PRO A 147 -3.44 -9.52 -16.51
CA PRO A 147 -4.24 -8.77 -17.46
C PRO A 147 -3.97 -9.20 -18.91
N GLU A 148 -5.03 -9.26 -19.72
CA GLU A 148 -4.90 -9.57 -21.14
C GLU A 148 -4.24 -8.40 -21.89
N ILE A 149 -3.34 -8.72 -22.82
CA ILE A 149 -2.66 -7.73 -23.66
C ILE A 149 -2.78 -8.13 -25.13
N GLY A 150 -3.19 -7.17 -25.96
CA GLY A 150 -3.28 -7.34 -27.41
C GLY A 150 -1.94 -7.18 -28.11
N LYS A 151 -1.90 -7.47 -29.41
CA LYS A 151 -0.72 -7.22 -30.26
C LYS A 151 -0.43 -5.74 -30.46
N VAL A 152 -1.48 -4.92 -30.44
CA VAL A 152 -1.43 -3.46 -30.59
C VAL A 152 -2.00 -2.86 -29.32
N VAL A 153 -1.24 -1.96 -28.69
CA VAL A 153 -1.60 -1.33 -27.42
C VAL A 153 -1.60 0.18 -27.61
N ALA A 154 -2.64 0.84 -27.11
CA ALA A 154 -2.71 2.29 -27.00
C ALA A 154 -2.67 2.67 -25.51
N VAL A 155 -1.78 3.59 -25.14
CA VAL A 155 -1.70 4.18 -23.80
C VAL A 155 -2.18 5.62 -23.89
N ILE A 156 -3.18 5.98 -23.10
CA ILE A 156 -3.77 7.31 -23.08
C ILE A 156 -3.32 8.04 -21.82
N GLY A 157 -2.37 8.96 -21.98
CA GLY A 157 -1.76 9.73 -20.91
C GLY A 157 -0.30 10.04 -21.23
N GLY A 158 0.24 11.07 -20.58
CA GLY A 158 1.65 11.48 -20.71
C GLY A 158 2.35 11.66 -19.36
N GLY A 159 1.76 11.10 -18.30
CA GLY A 159 2.33 11.15 -16.96
C GLY A 159 3.28 9.98 -16.70
N ASP A 160 3.70 9.86 -15.44
CA ASP A 160 4.60 8.80 -14.98
C ASP A 160 3.95 7.41 -14.87
N THR A 161 2.62 7.36 -14.90
CA THR A 161 1.81 6.14 -14.75
C THR A 161 1.81 5.33 -16.04
#